data_AF-A0A7V8NSZ3-F1
#
_entry.id   AF-A0A7V8NSZ3-F1
#
_cell.length_a   1.000
_cell.length_b   1.000
_cell.length_c   1.000
_cell.angle_alpha   90.00
_cell.angle_beta   90.00
_cell.angle_gamma   90.00
#
_symmetry.space_group_name_H-M   'P 1'
#
loop_
_entity.id
_entity.type
_entity.pdbx_description
1 polymer ?
#
loop_
_entity_poly.entity_id
_entity_poly.type
_entity_poly.pdbx_seq_one_letter_code
_entity_poly.pdbx_strand_id
1 'polypeptide(L)'
;MMTTLSAAFALLATLLAAIGLYGVLAYTVAQRTREFGLRMALGAAPGRVRAMVLRQVAIMTFVGAIVGLAGALAVAKGAQSMLFQMTGADPAVLALSAVALALVALWAGFVPAHRASRVDPMRALKYE
;
A
#
# COMPACT_ATOMS: atom_id res chain seq x y z
N MET A 1 -30.67 2.00 -1.12
CA MET A 1 -30.18 0.63 -1.40
C MET A 1 -28.88 0.61 -2.20
N MET A 2 -28.78 1.32 -3.33
CA MET A 2 -27.53 1.36 -4.12
C MET A 2 -26.34 1.97 -3.36
N THR A 3 -26.55 3.08 -2.64
CA THR A 3 -25.50 3.73 -1.83
C THR A 3 -24.93 2.82 -0.73
N THR A 4 -25.77 2.07 -0.03
CA THR A 4 -25.36 1.15 1.03
C THR A 4 -24.57 -0.06 0.49
N LEU A 5 -24.97 -0.61 -0.65
CA LEU A 5 -24.23 -1.71 -1.30
C LEU A 5 -22.88 -1.22 -1.82
N SER A 6 -22.84 -0.07 -2.50
CA SER A 6 -21.59 0.54 -2.97
C SER A 6 -20.63 0.85 -1.82
N ALA A 7 -21.14 1.36 -0.69
CA ALA A 7 -20.34 1.62 0.50
C ALA A 7 -19.76 0.32 1.09
N ALA A 8 -20.56 -0.75 1.16
CA ALA A 8 -20.09 -2.06 1.63
C ALA A 8 -18.99 -2.64 0.73
N PHE A 9 -19.16 -2.59 -0.60
CA PHE A 9 -18.14 -3.02 -1.54
C PHE A 9 -16.86 -2.19 -1.46
N ALA A 10 -16.99 -0.86 -1.33
CA ALA A 10 -15.84 0.03 -1.16
C ALA A 10 -15.05 -0.35 0.11
N LEU A 11 -15.74 -0.62 1.21
CA LEU A 11 -15.13 -1.04 2.46
C LEU A 11 -14.41 -2.40 2.34
N LEU A 12 -15.06 -3.39 1.74
CA LEU A 12 -14.45 -4.71 1.50
C LEU A 12 -13.23 -4.64 0.57
N ALA A 13 -13.33 -3.89 -0.53
CA ALA A 13 -12.22 -3.69 -1.46
C ALA A 13 -11.03 -3.01 -0.77
N THR A 14 -11.30 -2.01 0.08
CA THR A 14 -10.28 -1.32 0.88
C THR A 14 -9.59 -2.28 1.85
N LEU A 15 -10.34 -3.12 2.55
CA LEU A 15 -9.78 -4.14 3.45
C LEU A 15 -8.94 -5.15 2.70
N LEU A 16 -9.42 -5.66 1.57
CA LEU A 16 -8.68 -6.63 0.76
C LEU A 16 -7.37 -6.04 0.22
N ALA A 17 -7.41 -4.79 -0.23
CA ALA A 17 -6.21 -4.06 -0.66
C ALA A 17 -5.21 -3.89 0.49
N ALA A 18 -5.67 -3.53 1.69
CA ALA A 18 -4.83 -3.40 2.87
C ALA A 18 -4.16 -4.74 3.25
N ILE A 19 -4.92 -5.83 3.23
CA ILE A 19 -4.40 -7.19 3.51
C ILE A 19 -3.38 -7.62 2.46
N GLY A 20 -3.67 -7.39 1.17
CA GLY A 20 -2.75 -7.71 0.07
C GLY A 20 -1.45 -6.92 0.17
N LEU A 21 -1.52 -5.61 0.42
CA LEU A 21 -0.35 -4.76 0.63
C LEU A 21 0.48 -5.25 1.81
N TYR A 22 -0.17 -5.54 2.95
CA TYR A 22 0.48 -6.10 4.12
C TYR A 22 1.19 -7.43 3.80
N GLY A 23 0.52 -8.34 3.11
CA GLY A 23 1.06 -9.65 2.75
C GLY A 23 2.29 -9.54 1.86
N VAL A 24 2.24 -8.73 0.81
CA VAL A 24 3.39 -8.52 -0.10
C VAL A 24 4.56 -7.86 0.63
N LEU A 25 4.31 -6.85 1.47
CA LEU A 25 5.35 -6.20 2.26
C LEU A 25 5.97 -7.13 3.30
N ALA A 26 5.15 -7.86 4.06
CA ALA A 26 5.61 -8.82 5.05
C ALA A 26 6.45 -9.93 4.41
N TYR A 27 6.00 -10.45 3.26
CA TYR A 27 6.74 -11.45 2.49
C TYR A 27 8.08 -10.91 1.98
N THR A 28 8.09 -9.68 1.45
CA THR A 28 9.32 -9.07 0.91
C THR A 28 10.33 -8.75 2.02
N VAL A 29 9.85 -8.31 3.19
CA VAL A 29 10.69 -8.12 4.37
C VAL A 29 11.24 -9.47 4.85
N ALA A 30 10.40 -10.51 4.92
CA ALA A 30 10.82 -11.85 5.33
C ALA A 30 11.94 -12.40 4.42
N GLN A 31 11.81 -12.30 3.10
CA GLN A 31 12.85 -12.70 2.15
C GLN A 31 14.18 -11.93 2.33
N ARG A 32 14.11 -10.63 2.69
CA ARG A 32 15.30 -9.77 2.85
C ARG A 32 15.87 -9.75 4.27
N THR A 33 15.26 -10.47 5.22
CA THR A 33 15.70 -10.53 6.63
C THR A 33 17.17 -10.97 6.76
N ARG A 34 17.63 -11.91 5.92
CA ARG A 34 19.03 -12.38 5.91
C ARG A 34 20.01 -11.28 5.50
N GLU A 35 19.69 -10.51 4.45
CA GLU A 35 20.50 -9.36 4.00
C GLU A 35 20.52 -8.25 5.05
N PHE A 36 19.38 -7.99 5.69
CA PHE A 36 19.27 -7.00 6.77
C PHE A 36 20.09 -7.41 8.00
N GLY A 37 20.04 -8.69 8.38
CA GLY A 37 20.85 -9.26 9.46
C GLY A 37 22.35 -9.17 9.19
N LEU A 38 22.79 -9.48 7.97
CA LEU A 38 24.19 -9.37 7.57
C LEU A 38 24.68 -7.91 7.58
N ARG A 39 23.86 -6.96 7.09
CA ARG A 39 24.18 -5.52 7.15
C ARG A 39 24.25 -5.00 8.58
N MET A 40 23.34 -5.41 9.46
CA MET A 40 23.38 -5.03 10.87
C MET A 40 24.59 -5.61 11.60
N ALA A 41 24.97 -6.86 11.30
CA ALA A 41 26.18 -7.48 11.84
C ALA A 41 27.48 -6.76 11.40
N LEU A 42 27.46 -6.15 10.21
CA LEU A 42 28.54 -5.28 9.70
C LEU A 42 28.47 -3.82 10.23
N GLY A 43 27.58 -3.53 11.19
CA GLY A 43 27.49 -2.22 11.85
C GLY A 43 26.48 -1.24 11.24
N ALA A 44 25.61 -1.67 10.33
CA ALA A 44 24.59 -0.78 9.78
C ALA A 44 23.52 -0.42 10.82
N ALA A 45 23.25 0.88 10.98
CA ALA A 45 22.23 1.37 11.90
C ALA A 45 20.81 0.86 11.52
N PRO A 46 19.99 0.41 12.49
CA PRO A 46 18.64 -0.10 12.25
C PRO A 46 17.70 0.93 11.58
N GLY A 47 17.97 2.23 11.78
CA GLY A 47 17.26 3.30 11.07
C GLY A 47 17.43 3.27 9.55
N ARG A 48 18.57 2.80 9.04
CA ARG A 48 18.85 2.71 7.59
C ARG A 48 18.08 1.56 6.93
N VAL A 49 17.87 0.46 7.64
CA VAL A 49 16.99 -0.64 7.20
C VAL A 49 15.53 -0.18 7.16
N ARG A 50 15.08 0.52 8.21
CA ARG A 50 13.72 1.08 8.27
C ARG A 50 13.44 2.07 7.13
N ALA A 51 14.39 2.96 6.84
CA ALA A 51 14.29 3.91 5.73
C ALA A 51 14.21 3.20 4.36
N MET A 52 14.95 2.09 4.18
CA MET A 52 14.93 1.32 2.95
C MET A 52 13.55 0.68 2.71
N VAL A 53 12.95 0.09 3.75
CA VAL A 53 11.60 -0.51 3.68
C VAL A 53 10.55 0.58 3.43
N LEU A 54 10.61 1.70 4.15
CA LEU A 54 9.69 2.82 3.94
C LEU A 54 9.78 3.40 2.52
N ARG A 55 10.98 3.51 1.96
CA ARG A 55 11.18 3.96 0.57
C ARG A 55 10.57 2.99 -0.42
N GLN A 56 10.70 1.68 -0.19
CA GLN A 56 10.08 0.66 -1.04
C GLN A 56 8.55 0.73 -0.98
N VAL A 57 7.98 0.89 0.21
CA VAL A 57 6.53 1.13 0.40
C VAL A 57 6.11 2.38 -0.37
N ALA A 58 6.81 3.50 -0.19
CA ALA A 58 6.48 4.77 -0.84
C ALA A 58 6.48 4.67 -2.37
N ILE A 59 7.49 4.02 -2.97
CA ILE A 59 7.55 3.81 -4.42
C ILE A 59 6.39 2.94 -4.88
N MET A 60 6.09 1.85 -4.17
CA MET A 60 5.02 0.92 -4.54
C MET A 60 3.63 1.60 -4.47
N THR A 61 3.39 2.39 -3.42
CA THR A 61 2.18 3.20 -3.28
C THR A 61 2.08 4.26 -4.37
N PHE A 62 3.19 4.94 -4.70
CA PHE A 62 3.21 5.99 -5.71
C PHE A 62 2.91 5.44 -7.12
N VAL A 63 3.57 4.34 -7.51
CA VAL A 63 3.31 3.67 -8.79
C VAL A 63 1.88 3.16 -8.84
N GLY A 64 1.40 2.51 -7.77
CA GLY A 64 0.01 2.05 -7.67
C GLY A 64 -1.00 3.19 -7.78
N ALA A 65 -0.73 4.35 -7.18
CA ALA A 65 -1.59 5.52 -7.26
C ALA A 65 -1.67 6.09 -8.69
N ILE A 66 -0.54 6.20 -9.40
CA ILE A 66 -0.51 6.67 -10.79
C ILE A 66 -1.30 5.72 -11.69
N VAL A 67 -1.04 4.41 -11.59
CA VAL A 67 -1.73 3.39 -12.39
C VAL A 67 -3.23 3.36 -12.07
N GLY A 68 -3.58 3.45 -10.78
CA GLY A 68 -4.96 3.49 -10.33
C GLY A 68 -5.72 4.72 -10.83
N LEU A 69 -5.11 5.91 -10.77
CA LEU A 69 -5.70 7.15 -11.29
C LEU A 69 -5.89 7.08 -12.81
N ALA A 70 -4.89 6.60 -13.55
CA ALA A 70 -4.99 6.43 -14.99
C ALA A 70 -6.11 5.44 -15.38
N GLY A 71 -6.20 4.30 -14.66
CA GLY A 71 -7.26 3.32 -14.85
C GLY A 71 -8.64 3.88 -14.51
N ALA A 72 -8.78 4.60 -13.40
CA ALA A 72 -10.03 5.23 -12.99
C ALA A 72 -10.53 6.24 -14.04
N LEU A 73 -9.64 7.07 -14.59
CA LEU A 73 -9.98 8.01 -15.65
C LEU A 73 -10.38 7.31 -16.95
N ALA A 74 -9.70 6.22 -17.32
CA ALA A 74 -10.03 5.44 -18.51
C ALA A 74 -11.42 4.80 -18.39
N VAL A 75 -11.72 4.20 -17.24
CA VAL A 75 -13.04 3.61 -16.94
C VAL A 75 -14.12 4.69 -16.88
N ALA A 76 -13.84 5.83 -16.25
CA ALA A 76 -14.78 6.96 -16.19
C ALA A 76 -15.12 7.50 -17.58
N LYS A 77 -14.12 7.64 -18.46
CA LYS A 77 -14.35 8.04 -19.86
C LYS A 77 -15.17 7.02 -20.65
N GLY A 78 -14.90 5.71 -20.46
CA GLY A 78 -15.69 4.64 -21.08
C GLY A 78 -17.13 4.58 -20.55
N ALA A 79 -17.34 4.83 -19.27
CA ALA A 79 -18.67 4.91 -18.68
C ALA A 79 -19.45 6.12 -19.21
N GLN A 80 -18.78 7.27 -19.39
CA GLN A 80 -19.38 8.48 -19.94
C GLN A 80 -19.86 8.30 -21.39
N SER A 81 -19.17 7.49 -22.21
CA SER A 81 -19.63 7.21 -23.58
C SER A 81 -20.86 6.31 -23.65
N MET A 82 -21.15 5.55 -22.58
CA MET A 82 -22.32 4.67 -22.50
C MET A 82 -23.49 5.29 -21.71
N LEU A 83 -23.23 6.18 -20.75
CA LEU A 83 -24.24 6.87 -19.94
C LEU A 83 -24.24 8.37 -20.22
N PHE A 84 -25.16 8.80 -21.09
CA PHE A 84 -25.40 10.20 -21.51
C PHE A 84 -25.70 11.20 -20.37
N GLN A 85 -25.84 10.75 -19.12
CA GLN A 85 -26.19 11.57 -17.94
C GLN A 85 -25.13 11.61 -16.84
N MET A 86 -23.95 11.00 -17.03
CA MET A 86 -22.85 11.15 -16.06
C MET A 86 -22.06 12.42 -16.35
N THR A 87 -22.28 13.46 -15.54
CA THR A 87 -21.40 14.62 -15.43
C THR A 87 -20.02 14.08 -15.03
N GLY A 88 -19.08 14.12 -15.97
CA GLY A 88 -17.84 13.35 -15.93
C GLY A 88 -17.03 13.56 -14.65
N ALA A 89 -16.47 12.44 -14.16
CA ALA A 89 -15.38 12.33 -13.20
C ALA A 89 -15.18 13.57 -12.30
N ASP A 90 -15.99 13.66 -11.25
CA ASP A 90 -15.94 14.79 -10.31
C ASP A 90 -14.53 14.90 -9.68
N PRO A 91 -13.76 15.98 -9.95
CA PRO A 91 -12.37 16.08 -9.53
C PRO A 91 -12.22 15.99 -8.00
N ALA A 92 -13.22 16.48 -7.27
CA ALA A 92 -13.27 16.41 -5.81
C ALA A 92 -13.35 14.95 -5.32
N VAL A 93 -14.17 14.12 -5.97
CA VAL A 93 -14.32 12.70 -5.61
C VAL A 93 -13.04 11.92 -5.91
N LEU A 94 -12.42 12.17 -7.07
CA LEU A 94 -11.13 11.55 -7.41
C LEU A 94 -10.03 11.95 -6.42
N ALA A 95 -9.93 13.23 -6.07
CA ALA A 95 -8.95 13.72 -5.10
C ALA A 95 -9.17 13.12 -3.70
N LEU A 96 -10.41 13.13 -3.19
CA LEU A 96 -10.77 12.53 -1.90
C LEU A 96 -10.48 11.03 -1.87
N SER A 97 -10.81 10.31 -2.95
CA SER A 97 -10.56 8.87 -3.06
C SER A 97 -9.06 8.57 -3.07
N ALA A 98 -8.27 9.35 -3.82
CA ALA A 98 -6.81 9.19 -3.87
C ALA A 98 -6.17 9.46 -2.50
N VAL A 99 -6.61 10.51 -1.79
CA VAL A 99 -6.14 10.82 -0.42
C VAL A 99 -6.53 9.70 0.54
N ALA A 100 -7.77 9.23 0.50
CA ALA A 100 -8.24 8.14 1.35
C ALA A 100 -7.44 6.85 1.11
N LEU A 101 -7.22 6.46 -0.14
CA LEU A 101 -6.40 5.29 -0.50
C LEU A 101 -4.94 5.47 -0.09
N ALA A 102 -4.37 6.68 -0.23
CA ALA A 102 -3.02 6.96 0.23
C ALA A 102 -2.91 6.81 1.76
N LEU A 103 -3.89 7.30 2.52
CA LEU A 103 -3.94 7.13 3.98
C LEU A 103 -4.06 5.66 4.37
N VAL A 104 -4.90 4.89 3.67
CA VAL A 104 -5.04 3.44 3.90
C VAL A 104 -3.74 2.71 3.58
N ALA A 105 -3.08 3.04 2.46
CA ALA A 105 -1.80 2.43 2.08
C ALA A 105 -0.69 2.77 3.08
N LEU A 106 -0.65 4.02 3.56
CA LEU A 106 0.27 4.44 4.61
C LEU A 106 0.00 3.69 5.91
N TRP A 107 -1.26 3.58 6.35
CA TRP A 107 -1.64 2.83 7.55
C TRP A 107 -1.32 1.34 7.44
N ALA A 108 -1.70 0.71 6.32
CA ALA A 108 -1.44 -0.69 6.04
C ALA A 108 0.07 -0.98 5.91
N GLY A 109 0.84 -0.03 5.39
CA GLY A 109 2.30 -0.09 5.29
C GLY A 109 3.03 0.25 6.60
N PHE A 110 2.40 1.00 7.51
CA PHE A 110 2.99 1.39 8.79
C PHE A 110 3.17 0.18 9.72
N VAL A 111 2.20 -0.74 9.77
CA VAL A 111 2.27 -1.96 10.57
C VAL A 111 3.45 -2.88 10.18
N PRO A 112 3.67 -3.26 8.91
CA PRO A 112 4.81 -4.07 8.49
C PRO A 112 6.13 -3.28 8.56
N ALA A 113 6.14 -1.98 8.28
CA ALA A 113 7.33 -1.15 8.48
C ALA A 113 7.74 -1.05 9.96
N HIS A 114 6.76 -0.98 10.87
CA HIS A 114 6.98 -1.00 12.31
C HIS A 114 7.43 -2.38 12.78
N ARG A 115 6.81 -3.48 12.29
CA ARG A 115 7.29 -4.86 12.54
C ARG A 115 8.73 -5.04 12.06
N ALA A 116 9.07 -4.61 10.84
CA ALA A 116 10.43 -4.69 10.29
C ALA A 116 11.46 -3.95 11.17
N SER A 117 11.09 -2.81 11.74
CA SER A 117 11.96 -2.04 12.66
C SER A 117 12.13 -2.65 14.05
N ARG A 118 11.24 -3.57 14.45
CA ARG A 118 11.29 -4.30 15.73
C ARG A 118 11.71 -5.77 15.53
N VAL A 119 12.10 -6.18 14.33
CA VAL A 119 12.76 -7.48 14.14
C VAL A 119 14.10 -7.40 14.84
N ASP A 120 14.14 -7.99 16.03
CA ASP A 120 15.33 -8.11 16.85
C ASP A 120 16.35 -8.99 16.12
N PRO A 121 17.53 -8.46 15.72
CA PRO A 121 18.54 -9.22 14.97
C PRO A 121 18.99 -10.49 15.71
N MET A 122 18.89 -10.52 17.04
CA MET A 122 19.16 -11.70 17.86
C MET A 122 18.15 -12.85 17.68
N ARG A 123 16.91 -12.57 17.28
CA ARG A 123 15.91 -13.60 16.93
C ARG A 123 16.04 -14.07 15.47
N ALA A 124 16.50 -13.21 14.57
CA ALA A 124 16.73 -13.56 13.16
C ALA A 124 17.89 -14.55 12.97
N LEU A 125 18.83 -14.61 13.92
CA LEU A 125 19.96 -15.55 13.93
C LEU A 125 19.66 -16.85 14.70
N LYS A 126 18.58 -16.88 15.50
CA LYS A 126 18.19 -18.02 16.35
C LYS A 126 17.18 -18.98 15.71
N TYR A 127 16.71 -18.67 14.50
CA TYR A 127 16.03 -19.67 13.67
C TYR A 127 17.08 -20.47 12.91
N GLU A 128 17.56 -21.53 13.56
CA GLU A 128 17.81 -22.79 12.85
C GLU A 128 16.51 -23.28 12.18
#